data_AF-A0A845E6Z1-F1
#
_entry.id   AF-A0A845E6Z1-F1
#
_cell.length_a   1.000
_cell.length_b   1.000
_cell.length_c   1.000
_cell.angle_alpha   90.00
_cell.angle_beta   90.00
_cell.angle_gamma   90.00
#
_symmetry.space_group_name_H-M   'P 1'
#
loop_
_entity.id
_entity.type
_entity.pdbx_description
1 polymer ?
#
loop_
_entity_poly.entity_id
_entity_poly.type
_entity_poly.pdbx_seq_one_letter_code
_entity_poly.pdbx_strand_id
1 'polypeptide(L)' 'MTRSQQIILGLALGFALFLGFLLGLSVSDQWIIVILIALGCGFITRFVLQWFFKRRSHG' A
#
# COMPACT_ATOMS: atom_id res chain seq x y z
N MET A 1 15.31 -0.56 12.82
CA MET A 1 14.65 -1.34 11.76
C MET A 1 15.67 -2.27 11.14
N THR A 2 15.40 -3.59 11.10
CA THR A 2 16.28 -4.53 10.40
C THR A 2 16.02 -4.43 8.89
N ARG A 3 17.07 -4.51 8.05
CA ARG A 3 16.97 -4.43 6.58
C ARG A 3 15.86 -5.32 6.01
N SER A 4 15.68 -6.51 6.56
CA SER A 4 14.66 -7.48 6.14
C SER A 4 13.23 -6.96 6.30
N GLN A 5 12.93 -6.22 7.37
CA GLN A 5 11.59 -5.63 7.59
C GLN A 5 11.27 -4.55 6.56
N GLN A 6 12.27 -3.76 6.18
CA GLN A 6 12.12 -2.69 5.21
C GLN A 6 11.87 -3.22 3.79
N ILE A 7 12.47 -4.38 3.46
CA ILE A 7 12.23 -5.09 2.19
C ILE A 7 10.81 -5.67 2.15
N ILE A 8 10.36 -6.32 3.24
CA ILE A 8 8.98 -6.86 3.34
C ILE A 8 7.95 -5.72 3.24
N LEU A 9 8.24 -4.58 3.85
CA LEU A 9 7.46 -3.35 3.73
C LEU A 9 7.33 -2.89 2.28
N GLY A 10 8.46 -2.79 1.58
CA GLY A 10 8.49 -2.38 0.17
C GLY A 10 7.72 -3.35 -0.72
N LEU A 11 7.89 -4.65 -0.50
CA LEU A 11 7.20 -5.69 -1.26
C LEU A 11 5.68 -5.65 -1.04
N ALA A 12 5.24 -5.53 0.22
CA ALA A 12 3.83 -5.42 0.57
C ALA A 12 3.19 -4.15 -0.01
N LEU A 13 3.93 -3.04 -0.01
CA LEU A 13 3.47 -1.76 -0.56
C LEU A 13 3.34 -1.83 -2.08
N GLY A 14 4.29 -2.47 -2.77
CA GLY A 14 4.21 -2.73 -4.20
C GLY A 14 3.03 -3.63 -4.58
N PHE A 15 2.80 -4.71 -3.82
CA PHE A 15 1.68 -5.62 -4.07
C PHE A 15 0.32 -4.94 -3.87
N ALA A 16 0.18 -4.10 -2.84
CA ALA A 16 -1.05 -3.35 -2.60
C ALA A 16 -1.29 -2.26 -3.65
N LEU A 17 -0.24 -1.59 -4.13
CA LEU A 17 -0.35 -0.64 -5.24
C LEU A 17 -0.80 -1.34 -6.52
N PHE A 18 -0.26 -2.52 -6.80
CA PHE A 18 -0.64 -3.32 -7.96
C PHE A 18 -2.10 -3.77 -7.89
N LEU A 19 -2.54 -4.29 -6.73
CA LEU A 19 -3.94 -4.66 -6.50
C LEU A 19 -4.87 -3.45 -6.57
N GLY A 20 -4.49 -2.32 -5.97
CA GLY A 20 -5.26 -1.07 -6.00
C GLY A 20 -5.40 -0.51 -7.41
N PHE A 21 -4.37 -0.64 -8.24
CA PHE A 21 -4.42 -0.25 -9.66
C PHE A 21 -5.33 -1.18 -10.48
N LEU A 22 -5.24 -2.50 -10.27
CA LEU A 22 -6.12 -3.48 -10.92
C LEU A 22 -7.59 -3.25 -10.54
N LEU A 23 -7.84 -2.99 -9.26
CA LEU A 23 -9.17 -2.66 -8.74
C LEU A 23 -9.68 -1.34 -9.33
N GLY A 24 -8.82 -0.33 -9.42
CA GLY A 24 -9.15 0.96 -10.03
C GLY A 24 -9.59 0.80 -11.49
N LEU A 25 -8.83 0.05 -12.28
CA LEU A 25 -9.17 -0.29 -13.68
C LEU A 25 -10.48 -1.05 -13.80
N SER A 26 -10.78 -1.95 -12.85
CA SER A 26 -12.05 -2.69 -12.85
C SER A 26 -13.26 -1.84 -12.44
N VAL A 27 -13.05 -0.75 -11.71
CA VAL A 27 -14.12 0.12 -11.20
C VAL A 27 -14.46 1.23 -12.19
N SER A 28 -13.49 1.73 -12.96
CA SER A 28 -13.73 2.82 -13.91
C SER A 28 -12.67 2.91 -15.01
N ASP A 29 -13.11 3.14 -16.24
CA ASP A 29 -12.25 3.44 -17.39
C ASP A 29 -11.65 4.86 -17.35
N GLN A 30 -12.14 5.71 -16.43
CA GLN A 30 -11.59 7.05 -16.26
C GLN A 30 -10.26 6.99 -15.51
N TRP A 31 -9.16 7.24 -16.23
CA TRP A 31 -7.79 7.29 -15.71
C TRP A 31 -7.63 8.10 -14.41
N ILE A 32 -8.38 9.19 -14.26
CA ILE A 32 -8.39 10.01 -13.04
C ILE A 32 -8.85 9.21 -11.82
N ILE A 33 -9.92 8.41 -11.96
CA ILE A 33 -10.48 7.59 -10.87
C ILE A 33 -9.52 6.46 -10.52
N VAL A 34 -8.94 5.80 -11.53
CA VAL A 34 -7.93 4.74 -11.34
C VAL A 34 -6.74 5.27 -10.54
N ILE A 35 -6.21 6.44 -10.91
CA ILE A 35 -5.08 7.09 -10.21
C ILE A 35 -5.46 7.45 -8.78
N LEU A 36 -6.68 7.98 -8.55
CA LEU A 36 -7.16 8.36 -7.23
C LEU A 36 -7.29 7.14 -6.30
N ILE A 37 -7.82 6.03 -6.82
CA ILE A 37 -7.92 4.75 -6.10
C ILE A 37 -6.52 4.18 -5.82
N ALA A 38 -5.63 4.17 -6.80
CA ALA A 38 -4.26 3.67 -6.62
C ALA A 38 -3.49 4.47 -5.56
N LEU A 39 -3.59 5.81 -5.59
CA LEU A 39 -3.00 6.69 -4.56
C LEU A 39 -3.63 6.45 -3.18
N GLY A 40 -4.96 6.34 -3.10
CA GLY A 40 -5.67 6.03 -1.86
C GLY A 40 -5.24 4.69 -1.26
N CYS A 41 -5.15 3.65 -2.10
CA CYS A 41 -4.73 2.32 -1.69
C CYS A 41 -3.26 2.31 -1.21
N GLY A 42 -2.37 3.01 -1.92
CA GLY A 42 -0.98 3.20 -1.50
C GLY A 42 -0.86 3.93 -0.16
N PHE A 43 -1.67 4.97 0.07
CA PHE A 43 -1.67 5.74 1.32
C PHE A 43 -2.19 4.91 2.50
N ILE A 44 -3.30 4.19 2.32
CA ILE A 44 -3.87 3.27 3.31
C ILE A 44 -2.84 2.20 3.66
N THR A 45 -2.20 1.61 2.66
CA THR A 45 -1.18 0.58 2.87
C THR A 45 -0.02 1.11 3.70
N ARG A 46 0.49 2.30 3.36
CA ARG A 46 1.57 2.96 4.11
C ARG A 46 1.15 3.24 5.56
N PHE A 47 -0.09 3.67 5.78
CA PHE A 47 -0.63 3.93 7.11
C PHE A 47 -0.77 2.64 7.94
N VAL A 48 -1.37 1.59 7.37
CA VAL A 48 -1.56 0.28 8.02
C VAL A 48 -0.21 -0.34 8.37
N LEU A 49 0.76 -0.28 7.44
CA LEU A 49 2.11 -0.77 7.69
C LEU A 49 2.81 0.02 8.79
N GLN A 50 2.83 1.36 8.73
CA GLN A 50 3.42 2.17 9.80
C GLN A 50 2.77 1.89 11.16
N TRP A 51 1.46 1.69 11.20
CA TRP A 51 0.74 1.36 12.41
C TRP A 51 1.08 -0.03 12.97
N PHE A 52 1.17 -1.05 12.11
CA PHE A 52 1.59 -2.40 12.51
C PHE A 52 3.03 -2.42 13.01
N PHE A 53 3.94 -1.72 12.31
CA PHE A 53 5.33 -1.60 12.72
C PHE A 53 5.51 -0.82 14.02
N LYS A 54 4.71 0.24 14.23
CA LYS A 54 4.70 1.01 15.48
C LYS A 54 4.25 0.15 16.68
N ARG A 55 3.31 -0.79 16.49
CA ARG A 55 2.91 -1.75 17.53
C ARG A 55 4.00 -2.77 17.87
N ARG A 56 4.84 -3.17 16.91
CA ARG A 56 5.92 -4.16 17.12
C ARG A 56 7.16 -3.61 17.84
N SER A 57 7.26 -2.30 18.09
CA SER A 57 8.43 -1.67 18.73
C SER A 57 8.33 -1.55 20.25
N HIS A 58 7.25 -2.03 20.88
CA HIS A 58 7.01 -1.98 22.33
C HIS A 58 6.86 -3.40 22.93
N GLY A 59 7.68 -4.35 22.48
CA GLY A 59 7.76 -5.71 23.03
C GLY A 59 9.19 -6.05 23.41
#